data_AF-A0A9R1UXV8-F1
#
_entry.id   AF-A0A9R1UXV8-F1
#
_cell.length_a   1.000
_cell.length_b   1.000
_cell.length_c   1.000
_cell.angle_alpha   90.00
_cell.angle_beta   90.00
_cell.angle_gamma   90.00
#
_symmetry.space_group_name_H-M   'P 1'
#
loop_
_entity.id
_entity.type
_entity.pdbx_description
1 polymer ?
#
loop_
_entity_poly.entity_id
_entity_poly.type
_entity_poly.pdbx_seq_one_letter_code
_entity_poly.pdbx_strand_id
1 'polypeptide(L)'
;MYNRENINRRFIGLHVHHRSVRMLKAQKDQEIDRMFYIRGLPFNLAKNPYYVRAFQFAANNKIHGYVPPDNVHKLLEPLRSTWKEKGVTIMSDGWSDPTGKPLINLMPTSGNGPLFLKVVNCLGKKIFLAPFSVYLRICHQIKNPIIANKANVSSASTSVSSSLILLIERE
;
A
#
# COMPACT_ATOMS: atom_id res chain seq x y z
N MET A 1 -19.34 -39.57 42.50
CA MET A 1 -18.21 -40.13 41.73
C MET A 1 -18.20 -39.52 40.33
N TYR A 2 -17.13 -38.82 39.95
CA TYR A 2 -17.00 -38.25 38.59
C TYR A 2 -16.67 -39.39 37.60
N ASN A 3 -17.52 -39.59 36.60
CA ASN A 3 -17.40 -40.71 35.65
C ASN A 3 -16.18 -40.49 34.71
N ARG A 4 -15.21 -41.42 34.70
CA ARG A 4 -13.99 -41.37 33.88
C ARG A 4 -14.27 -41.17 32.39
N GLU A 5 -15.39 -41.70 31.88
CA GLU A 5 -15.76 -41.52 30.47
C GLU A 5 -16.10 -40.06 30.12
N ASN A 6 -16.76 -39.34 31.03
CA ASN A 6 -17.08 -37.92 30.86
C ASN A 6 -15.82 -37.04 30.89
N ILE A 7 -14.82 -37.43 31.67
CA ILE A 7 -13.51 -36.75 31.70
C ILE A 7 -12.79 -36.98 30.37
N ASN A 8 -12.70 -38.23 29.90
CA ASN A 8 -12.04 -38.54 28.63
C ASN A 8 -12.71 -37.86 27.43
N ARG A 9 -14.05 -37.84 27.36
CA ARG A 9 -14.78 -37.11 26.30
C ARG A 9 -14.51 -35.60 26.34
N ARG A 10 -14.46 -34.98 27.53
CA ARG A 10 -14.10 -33.56 27.67
C ARG A 10 -12.65 -33.27 27.26
N PHE A 11 -11.71 -34.14 27.63
CA PHE A 11 -10.30 -34.01 27.25
C PHE A 11 -10.09 -34.15 25.74
N ILE A 12 -10.73 -35.14 25.11
CA ILE A 12 -10.69 -35.32 23.65
C ILE A 12 -11.34 -34.11 22.96
N GLY A 13 -12.49 -33.65 23.44
CA GLY A 13 -13.16 -32.45 22.92
C GLY A 13 -12.31 -31.18 23.01
N LEU A 14 -11.61 -30.95 24.13
CA LEU A 14 -10.68 -29.83 24.29
C LEU A 14 -9.47 -29.96 23.34
N HIS A 15 -8.89 -31.15 23.21
CA HIS A 15 -7.73 -31.37 22.34
C HIS A 15 -8.09 -31.15 20.87
N VAL A 16 -9.23 -31.66 20.42
CA VAL A 16 -9.74 -31.46 19.06
C VAL A 16 -10.04 -29.97 18.83
N HIS A 17 -10.73 -29.30 19.75
CA HIS A 17 -11.03 -27.86 19.64
C HIS A 17 -9.74 -27.03 19.53
N HIS A 18 -8.76 -27.29 20.37
CA HIS A 18 -7.47 -26.60 20.34
C HIS A 18 -6.68 -26.86 19.05
N ARG A 19 -6.72 -28.10 18.53
CA ARG A 19 -6.13 -28.44 17.23
C ARG A 19 -6.82 -27.68 16.09
N SER A 20 -8.16 -27.65 16.08
CA SER A 20 -8.94 -26.93 15.06
C SER A 20 -8.67 -25.42 15.10
N VAL A 21 -8.60 -24.82 16.29
CA VAL A 21 -8.26 -23.40 16.45
C VAL A 21 -6.84 -23.11 15.95
N ARG A 22 -5.86 -24.00 16.22
CA ARG A 22 -4.49 -23.87 15.70
C ARG A 22 -4.45 -23.94 14.18
N MET A 23 -5.19 -24.85 13.56
CA MET A 23 -5.25 -24.96 12.10
C MET A 23 -5.89 -23.72 11.46
N LEU A 24 -6.96 -23.18 12.04
CA LEU A 24 -7.60 -21.96 11.54
C LEU A 24 -6.68 -20.73 11.65
N LYS A 25 -5.87 -20.64 12.72
CA LYS A 25 -4.86 -19.59 12.84
C LYS A 25 -3.80 -19.72 11.75
N ALA A 26 -3.24 -20.92 11.57
CA ALA A 26 -2.24 -21.18 10.55
C ALA A 26 -2.74 -20.87 9.12
N GLN A 27 -4.00 -21.21 8.82
CA GLN A 27 -4.61 -20.88 7.52
C GLN A 27 -4.72 -19.36 7.31
N LYS A 28 -5.15 -18.61 8.32
CA LYS A 28 -5.22 -17.14 8.24
C LYS A 28 -3.83 -16.52 8.05
N ASP A 29 -2.85 -17.00 8.81
CA ASP A 29 -1.47 -16.53 8.72
C ASP A 29 -0.90 -16.80 7.31
N GLN A 30 -1.22 -17.96 6.72
CA GLN A 30 -0.81 -18.31 5.37
C GLN A 30 -1.43 -17.40 4.29
N GLU A 31 -2.70 -17.03 4.41
CA GLU A 31 -3.33 -16.09 3.46
C GLU A 31 -2.72 -14.68 3.57
N ILE A 32 -2.41 -14.25 4.80
CA ILE A 32 -1.68 -13.00 5.03
C ILE A 32 -0.29 -13.08 4.38
N ASP A 33 0.47 -14.15 4.62
CA ASP A 33 1.81 -14.34 4.05
C ASP A 33 1.78 -14.29 2.51
N ARG A 34 0.84 -15.01 1.88
CA ARG A 34 0.64 -14.95 0.42
C ARG A 34 0.36 -13.54 -0.07
N MET A 35 -0.43 -12.75 0.65
CA MET A 35 -0.70 -11.36 0.27
C MET A 35 0.59 -10.53 0.23
N PHE A 36 1.45 -10.65 1.23
CA PHE A 36 2.74 -9.95 1.26
C PHE A 36 3.65 -10.41 0.12
N TYR A 37 3.77 -11.72 -0.06
CA TYR A 37 4.65 -12.31 -1.07
C TYR A 37 4.21 -11.99 -2.50
N ILE A 38 2.95 -12.29 -2.86
CA ILE A 38 2.43 -12.15 -4.24
C ILE A 38 2.37 -10.67 -4.66
N ARG A 39 2.09 -9.76 -3.72
CA ARG A 39 1.93 -8.33 -4.02
C ARG A 39 3.17 -7.50 -3.70
N GLY A 40 4.24 -8.12 -3.19
CA GLY A 40 5.48 -7.44 -2.83
C GLY A 40 5.25 -6.34 -1.77
N LEU A 41 4.39 -6.59 -0.79
CA LEU A 41 4.13 -5.62 0.27
C LEU A 41 5.32 -5.55 1.23
N PRO A 42 5.70 -4.35 1.70
CA PRO A 42 6.83 -4.22 2.59
C PRO A 42 6.48 -4.74 3.99
N PHE A 43 7.37 -5.52 4.63
CA PHE A 43 7.09 -6.16 5.93
C PHE A 43 6.81 -5.17 7.06
N ASN A 44 7.26 -3.91 6.94
CA ASN A 44 6.90 -2.86 7.87
C ASN A 44 5.39 -2.57 7.90
N LEU A 45 4.65 -2.88 6.82
CA LEU A 45 3.20 -2.78 6.77
C LEU A 45 2.53 -3.67 7.84
N ALA A 46 3.10 -4.83 8.14
CA ALA A 46 2.58 -5.73 9.18
C ALA A 46 2.63 -5.12 10.58
N LYS A 47 3.54 -4.14 10.80
CA LYS A 47 3.66 -3.39 12.05
C LYS A 47 2.79 -2.13 12.08
N ASN A 48 2.14 -1.79 10.97
CA ASN A 48 1.27 -0.62 10.92
C ASN A 48 0.04 -0.84 11.83
N PRO A 49 -0.27 0.08 12.76
CA PRO A 49 -1.40 -0.09 13.67
C PRO A 49 -2.75 -0.19 12.95
N TYR A 50 -2.92 0.43 11.77
CA TYR A 50 -4.12 0.29 10.95
C TYR A 50 -4.23 -1.10 10.32
N TYR A 51 -3.10 -1.69 9.91
CA TYR A 51 -3.06 -3.07 9.43
C TYR A 51 -3.49 -4.04 10.54
N VAL A 52 -2.88 -3.92 11.73
CA VAL A 52 -3.20 -4.77 12.89
C VAL A 52 -4.67 -4.62 13.27
N ARG A 53 -5.18 -3.38 13.36
CA ARG A 53 -6.59 -3.12 13.67
C ARG A 53 -7.55 -3.70 12.62
N ALA A 54 -7.22 -3.66 11.33
CA ALA A 54 -8.10 -4.20 10.30
C ALA A 54 -8.33 -5.71 10.46
N PHE A 55 -7.25 -6.48 10.68
CA PHE A 55 -7.37 -7.93 10.89
C PHE A 55 -7.97 -8.29 12.25
N GLN A 56 -7.69 -7.51 13.30
CA GLN A 56 -8.38 -7.67 14.60
C GLN A 56 -9.89 -7.42 14.46
N PHE A 57 -10.27 -6.36 13.76
CA PHE A 57 -11.68 -6.04 13.50
C PHE A 57 -12.36 -7.17 12.73
N ALA A 58 -11.75 -7.67 11.65
CA ALA A 58 -12.28 -8.78 10.87
C ALA A 58 -12.36 -10.10 11.66
N ALA A 59 -11.40 -10.35 12.57
CA ALA A 59 -11.40 -11.55 13.41
C ALA A 59 -12.52 -11.53 14.47
N ASN A 60 -12.83 -10.34 14.99
CA ASN A 60 -13.79 -10.16 16.08
C ASN A 60 -15.23 -9.92 15.59
N ASN A 61 -15.41 -9.48 14.34
CA ASN A 61 -16.72 -9.14 13.78
C ASN A 61 -17.06 -10.04 12.59
N LYS A 62 -17.93 -11.03 12.82
CA LYS A 62 -18.46 -11.90 11.76
C LYS A 62 -19.60 -11.17 11.02
N ILE A 63 -19.25 -10.45 9.97
CA ILE A 63 -20.24 -9.80 9.10
C ILE A 63 -20.53 -10.75 7.92
N HIS A 64 -21.68 -11.41 7.95
CA HIS A 64 -22.06 -12.36 6.91
C HIS A 64 -22.23 -11.66 5.56
N GLY A 65 -21.63 -12.21 4.50
CA GLY A 65 -21.68 -11.63 3.15
C GLY A 65 -20.83 -10.37 2.94
N TYR A 66 -20.01 -9.96 3.93
CA TYR A 66 -19.09 -8.84 3.73
C TYR A 66 -18.00 -9.20 2.71
N VAL A 67 -17.85 -8.33 1.71
CA VAL A 67 -16.77 -8.38 0.73
C VAL A 67 -15.95 -7.10 0.89
N PRO A 68 -14.62 -7.19 1.08
CA PRO A 68 -13.77 -6.02 1.07
C PRO A 68 -13.96 -5.21 -0.23
N PRO A 69 -13.86 -3.88 -0.20
CA PRO A 69 -14.15 -3.04 -1.35
C PRO A 69 -13.19 -3.32 -2.51
N ASP A 70 -13.76 -3.63 -3.68
CA ASP A 70 -13.00 -3.88 -4.92
C ASP A 70 -12.20 -2.67 -5.41
N ASN A 71 -12.59 -1.46 -4.97
CA ASN A 71 -11.94 -0.22 -5.36
C ASN A 71 -11.59 0.62 -4.13
N VAL A 72 -10.43 0.33 -3.55
CA VAL A 72 -9.85 1.11 -2.45
C VAL A 72 -9.70 2.59 -2.82
N HIS A 73 -9.52 2.94 -4.11
CA HIS A 73 -9.43 4.35 -4.50
C HIS A 73 -10.69 5.15 -4.14
N LYS A 74 -11.89 4.54 -4.22
CA LYS A 74 -13.14 5.22 -3.80
C LYS A 74 -13.12 5.58 -2.32
N LEU A 75 -12.55 4.72 -1.47
CA LEU A 75 -12.40 4.99 -0.05
C LEU A 75 -11.38 6.10 0.25
N LEU A 76 -10.47 6.37 -0.69
CA LEU A 76 -9.42 7.37 -0.55
C LEU A 76 -9.79 8.72 -1.19
N GLU A 77 -10.99 8.84 -1.77
CA GLU A 77 -11.49 10.13 -2.29
C GLU A 77 -11.49 11.26 -1.26
N PRO A 78 -11.76 11.04 0.05
CA PRO A 78 -11.59 12.09 1.05
C PRO A 78 -10.17 12.66 1.10
N LEU A 79 -9.13 11.85 0.85
CA LEU A 79 -7.75 12.32 0.75
C LEU A 79 -7.50 13.16 -0.51
N ARG A 80 -8.33 12.97 -1.54
CA ARG A 80 -8.29 13.71 -2.82
C ARG A 80 -9.19 14.94 -2.85
N SER A 81 -10.06 15.10 -1.87
CA SER A 81 -11.08 16.16 -1.85
C SER A 81 -10.48 17.56 -2.03
N THR A 82 -9.33 17.81 -1.42
CA THR A 82 -8.64 19.11 -1.47
C THR A 82 -7.80 19.32 -2.72
N TRP A 83 -7.60 18.31 -3.57
CA TRP A 83 -6.67 18.36 -4.70
C TRP A 83 -7.08 19.41 -5.73
N LYS A 84 -8.39 19.60 -5.95
CA LYS A 84 -8.90 20.60 -6.91
C LYS A 84 -8.75 22.03 -6.42
N GLU A 85 -8.95 22.26 -5.12
CA GLU A 85 -8.97 23.60 -4.52
C GLU A 85 -7.57 24.06 -4.14
N LYS A 86 -6.81 23.18 -3.48
CA LYS A 86 -5.48 23.49 -2.90
C LYS A 86 -4.33 23.06 -3.80
N GLY A 87 -4.60 22.26 -4.83
CA GLY A 87 -3.57 21.63 -5.65
C GLY A 87 -2.95 20.41 -4.97
N VAL A 88 -1.94 19.82 -5.63
CA VAL A 88 -1.19 18.67 -5.12
C VAL A 88 0.29 18.83 -5.44
N THR A 89 1.14 18.32 -4.57
CA THR A 89 2.57 18.15 -4.81
C THR A 89 2.85 16.71 -5.19
N ILE A 90 3.50 16.46 -6.34
CA ILE A 90 3.76 15.08 -6.80
C ILE A 90 5.20 14.71 -6.49
N MET A 91 5.39 13.87 -5.48
CA MET A 91 6.70 13.28 -5.24
C MET A 91 6.92 12.13 -6.23
N SER A 92 8.06 12.14 -6.92
CA SER A 92 8.49 11.03 -7.78
C SER A 92 9.82 10.46 -7.32
N ASP A 93 9.93 9.14 -7.33
CA ASP A 93 11.19 8.45 -7.05
C ASP A 93 11.43 7.35 -8.08
N GLY A 94 12.65 7.26 -8.59
CA GLY A 94 13.02 6.37 -9.69
C GLY A 94 13.94 5.26 -9.21
N TRP A 95 13.63 4.01 -9.56
CA TRP A 95 14.48 2.86 -9.27
C TRP A 95 14.43 1.85 -10.42
N SER A 96 15.41 0.94 -10.50
CA SER A 96 15.40 -0.15 -11.48
C SER A 96 14.95 -1.44 -10.81
N ASP A 97 14.02 -2.16 -11.44
CA ASP A 97 13.65 -3.50 -10.97
C ASP A 97 14.82 -4.49 -11.13
N PRO A 98 14.74 -5.71 -10.55
CA PRO A 98 15.81 -6.70 -10.68
C PRO A 98 16.14 -7.10 -12.13
N THR A 99 15.26 -6.82 -13.09
CA THR A 99 15.48 -7.04 -14.54
C THR A 99 16.05 -5.81 -15.25
N GLY A 100 16.40 -4.76 -14.51
CA GLY A 100 16.94 -3.51 -15.03
C GLY A 100 15.91 -2.57 -15.64
N LYS A 101 14.60 -2.80 -15.44
CA LYS A 101 13.57 -1.91 -15.99
C LYS A 101 13.44 -0.66 -15.12
N PRO A 102 13.50 0.54 -15.70
CA PRO A 102 13.35 1.78 -14.94
C PRO A 102 11.88 1.97 -14.55
N LEU A 103 11.64 2.09 -13.25
CA LEU A 103 10.35 2.29 -12.61
C LEU A 103 10.32 3.65 -11.91
N ILE A 104 9.20 4.36 -12.01
CA ILE A 104 8.98 5.62 -11.30
C ILE A 104 7.76 5.50 -10.40
N ASN A 105 7.96 5.66 -9.11
CA ASN A 105 6.92 5.76 -8.09
C ASN A 105 6.33 7.17 -8.12
N LEU A 106 5.00 7.28 -8.03
CA LEU A 106 4.30 8.56 -7.99
C LEU A 106 3.45 8.66 -6.73
N MET A 107 3.72 9.69 -5.95
CA MET A 107 3.09 9.93 -4.65
C MET A 107 2.64 11.40 -4.56
N PRO A 108 1.42 11.73 -5.02
CA PRO A 108 0.81 13.01 -4.71
C PRO A 108 0.65 13.20 -3.19
N THR A 109 0.95 14.40 -2.73
CA THR A 109 0.70 14.86 -1.36
C THR A 109 -0.10 16.16 -1.41
N SER A 110 -0.93 16.34 -0.40
CA SER A 110 -1.85 17.47 -0.24
C SER A 110 -2.02 17.78 1.24
N GLY A 111 -2.85 18.77 1.58
CA GLY A 111 -3.20 19.04 2.99
C GLY A 111 -3.79 17.84 3.74
N ASN A 112 -4.34 16.84 3.03
CA ASN A 112 -4.89 15.63 3.64
C ASN A 112 -3.86 14.48 3.74
N GLY A 113 -2.61 14.73 3.34
CA GLY A 113 -1.51 13.78 3.39
C GLY A 113 -1.13 13.15 2.05
N PRO A 114 -0.09 12.31 2.04
CA PRO A 114 0.41 11.63 0.85
C PRO A 114 -0.43 10.42 0.47
N LEU A 115 -0.52 10.16 -0.83
CA LEU A 115 -1.18 8.98 -1.39
C LEU A 115 -0.28 8.34 -2.45
N PHE A 116 0.01 7.05 -2.31
CA PHE A 116 0.64 6.30 -3.39
C PHE A 116 -0.33 6.13 -4.55
N LEU A 117 0.02 6.65 -5.73
CA LEU A 117 -0.86 6.61 -6.90
C LEU A 117 -0.58 5.38 -7.76
N LYS A 118 0.67 5.20 -8.19
CA LYS A 118 1.12 4.07 -9.03
C LYS A 118 2.64 4.06 -9.21
N VAL A 119 3.14 2.92 -9.68
CA VAL A 119 4.46 2.81 -10.35
C VAL A 119 4.28 2.87 -11.86
N VAL A 120 5.17 3.55 -12.56
CA VAL A 120 5.20 3.61 -14.03
C VAL A 120 6.47 2.95 -14.55
N ASN A 121 6.30 1.96 -15.42
CA ASN A 121 7.39 1.41 -16.21
C ASN A 121 7.80 2.38 -17.32
N CYS A 122 9.08 2.73 -17.33
CA CYS A 122 9.68 3.71 -18.22
C CYS A 122 10.61 3.07 -19.27
N LEU A 123 10.60 1.74 -19.42
CA LEU A 123 11.38 1.04 -20.43
C LEU A 123 11.12 1.63 -21.83
N GLY A 124 12.19 1.96 -22.56
CA GLY A 124 12.13 2.59 -23.89
C GLY A 124 11.74 4.08 -23.89
N LYS A 125 11.44 4.67 -22.73
CA LYS A 125 11.27 6.12 -22.57
C LYS A 125 12.54 6.70 -21.97
N LYS A 126 12.96 7.88 -22.41
CA LYS A 126 13.96 8.64 -21.63
C LYS A 126 13.38 8.81 -20.23
N ILE A 127 14.09 8.35 -19.19
CA ILE A 127 13.66 8.40 -17.78
C ILE A 127 13.23 9.82 -17.39
N PHE A 128 13.83 10.84 -18.01
CA PHE A 128 13.49 12.24 -17.83
C PHE A 128 12.16 12.68 -18.46
N LEU A 129 11.70 12.02 -19.54
CA LEU A 129 10.46 12.35 -20.25
C LEU A 129 9.24 11.57 -19.73
N ALA A 130 9.47 10.42 -19.08
CA ALA A 130 8.38 9.61 -18.52
C ALA A 130 7.59 10.34 -17.42
N PRO A 131 8.21 11.06 -16.46
CA PRO A 131 7.53 11.89 -15.49
C PRO A 131 6.61 12.92 -16.14
N PHE A 132 7.01 13.54 -17.25
CA PHE A 132 6.23 14.59 -17.91
C PHE A 132 4.94 14.06 -18.57
N SER A 133 5.03 12.92 -19.28
CA SER A 133 3.85 12.30 -19.90
C SER A 133 2.83 11.81 -18.86
N VAL A 134 3.32 11.35 -17.70
CA VAL A 134 2.47 10.91 -16.60
C VAL A 134 1.94 12.10 -15.81
N TYR A 135 2.75 13.13 -15.63
CA TYR A 135 2.35 14.44 -15.12
C TYR A 135 1.14 14.93 -15.91
N LEU A 136 1.21 15.07 -17.24
CA LEU A 136 0.07 15.50 -18.06
C LEU A 136 -1.20 14.66 -17.84
N ARG A 137 -1.05 13.34 -17.64
CA ARG A 137 -2.19 12.47 -17.37
C ARG A 137 -2.78 12.68 -15.97
N ILE A 138 -1.94 12.93 -14.96
CA ILE A 138 -2.38 13.35 -13.63
C ILE A 138 -3.01 14.74 -13.69
N CYS A 139 -2.45 15.66 -14.49
CA CYS A 139 -3.01 16.99 -14.73
C CYS A 139 -4.42 16.94 -15.27
N HIS A 140 -4.63 16.07 -16.26
CA HIS A 140 -5.93 15.84 -16.86
C HIS A 140 -6.94 15.26 -15.85
N GLN A 141 -6.50 14.42 -14.91
CA GLN A 141 -7.37 13.88 -13.86
C GLN A 141 -7.71 14.90 -12.77
N ILE A 142 -6.77 15.80 -12.45
CA ILE A 142 -6.92 16.77 -11.35
C ILE A 142 -7.60 18.07 -11.80
N LYS A 143 -7.71 18.34 -13.13
CA LYS A 143 -8.22 19.59 -13.72
C LYS A 143 -7.54 20.82 -13.08
N ASN A 144 -6.27 21.03 -13.45
CA ASN A 144 -5.37 22.15 -13.07
C ASN A 144 -4.35 21.87 -11.96
N PRO A 145 -3.31 21.05 -12.19
CA PRO A 145 -2.09 21.15 -11.40
C PRO A 145 -1.25 22.33 -11.90
N ILE A 146 -0.62 23.01 -10.97
CA ILE A 146 0.17 24.20 -11.26
C ILE A 146 1.64 23.79 -11.27
N ILE A 147 2.33 24.19 -12.34
CA ILE A 147 3.76 24.41 -12.55
C ILE A 147 4.74 23.43 -11.85
N ALA A 148 5.51 22.72 -12.68
CA ALA A 148 6.65 21.90 -12.26
C ALA A 148 7.83 22.78 -11.83
N ASN A 149 8.30 22.63 -10.58
CA ASN A 149 9.60 23.16 -10.17
C ASN A 149 10.61 22.00 -10.00
N LYS A 150 11.80 22.17 -10.59
CA LYS A 150 12.87 21.18 -10.61
C LYS A 150 13.77 21.39 -9.38
N ALA A 151 13.65 20.56 -8.35
CA ALA A 151 14.65 20.53 -7.28
C ALA A 151 15.76 19.52 -7.62
N ASN A 152 17.00 19.99 -7.79
CA ASN A 152 18.18 19.14 -7.84
C ASN A 152 18.62 18.83 -6.39
N VAL A 153 18.63 17.56 -5.98
CA VAL A 153 19.38 17.14 -4.79
C VAL A 153 20.74 16.63 -5.27
N SER A 154 21.80 17.34 -4.92
CA SER A 154 23.18 16.91 -5.12
C SER A 154 23.65 16.07 -3.92
N SER A 155 24.23 14.91 -4.18
CA SER A 155 25.38 14.45 -3.39
C SER A 155 26.35 13.71 -4.30
N ALA A 156 27.63 13.99 -4.08
CA ALA A 156 28.75 13.53 -4.88
C ALA A 156 29.01 12.03 -4.74
N SER A 157 29.73 11.50 -5.73
CA SER A 157 30.43 10.20 -5.81
C SER A 157 29.58 8.92 -5.97
N THR A 158 29.58 8.42 -7.21
CA THR A 158 29.56 6.99 -7.59
C THR A 158 28.46 6.09 -7.02
N SER A 159 27.22 6.34 -7.43
CA SER A 159 26.25 5.38 -7.97
C SER A 159 24.96 6.16 -8.20
N VAL A 160 24.38 6.11 -9.40
CA VAL A 160 23.34 7.06 -9.82
C VAL A 160 22.01 6.74 -9.13
N SER A 161 21.83 7.19 -7.89
CA SER A 161 20.54 7.36 -7.23
C SER A 161 20.10 8.81 -7.44
N SER A 162 19.62 9.13 -8.63
CA SER A 162 19.04 10.45 -8.92
C SER A 162 17.56 10.46 -8.53
N SER A 163 17.26 10.75 -7.26
CA SER A 163 15.90 11.06 -6.84
C SER A 163 15.49 12.42 -7.43
N LEU A 164 14.50 12.42 -8.31
CA LEU A 164 13.93 13.65 -8.88
C LEU A 164 12.71 14.04 -8.04
N ILE A 165 12.91 14.89 -7.02
CA ILE A 165 11.80 15.42 -6.22
C ILE A 165 11.17 16.58 -7.00
N LEU A 166 9.94 16.39 -7.48
CA LEU A 166 9.14 17.46 -8.06
C LEU A 166 8.34 18.12 -6.93
N LEU A 167 8.85 19.23 -6.40
CA LEU A 167 8.12 20.07 -5.45
C LEU A 167 7.18 21.00 -6.22
N ILE A 168 5.91 21.01 -5.82
CA ILE A 168 4.87 21.90 -6.33
C ILE A 168 4.30 22.57 -5.08
N GLU A 169 4.61 23.85 -4.88
CA GLU A 169 4.03 24.67 -3.82
C GLU A 169 3.16 25.76 -4.46
N ARG A 170 2.12 26.20 -3.74
CA ARG A 170 1.45 27.48 -3.98
C ARG A 170 1.92 28.45 -2.89
N GLU A 171 2.13 29.70 -3.29
CA GLU A 171 2.28 30.85 -2.38
C GLU A 171 1.12 30.96 -1.38
#